data_AF-A0A4R9ER06-F1
#
_entry.id   AF-A0A4R9ER06-F1
#
_cell.length_a   1.000
_cell.length_b   1.000
_cell.length_c   1.000
_cell.angle_alpha   90.00
_cell.angle_beta   90.00
_cell.angle_gamma   90.00
#
_symmetry.space_group_name_H-M   'P 1'
#
loop_
_entity.id
_entity.type
_entity.pdbx_description
1 polymer ?
#
loop_
_entity_poly.entity_id
_entity_poly.type
_entity_poly.pdbx_seq_one_letter_code
_entity_poly.pdbx_strand_id
1 'polypeptide(L)'
;MTTMSPADTGRQLLDADEARVARASRELTKIAAAIVSRPMDRDLHEQMRAFLARESEPALASWDVLLTRTPDELKERISTVLTAQALRSSS
;
A
#
# COMPACT_ATOMS: atom_id res chain seq x y z
N MET A 1 20.88 19.33 -3.54
CA MET A 1 19.64 19.08 -4.29
C MET A 1 19.43 17.58 -4.36
N THR A 2 18.56 17.04 -3.50
CA THR A 2 18.29 15.59 -3.48
C THR A 2 17.19 15.32 -4.49
N THR A 3 17.52 14.62 -5.57
CA THR A 3 16.56 14.19 -6.59
C THR A 3 15.64 13.14 -5.99
N MET A 4 14.37 13.48 -5.75
CA MET A 4 13.35 12.52 -5.34
C MET A 4 13.14 11.49 -6.44
N SER A 5 13.11 10.20 -6.06
CA SER A 5 12.88 9.10 -6.99
C SER A 5 11.39 9.07 -7.39
N PRO A 6 11.00 8.63 -8.59
CA PRO A 6 9.58 8.59 -9.02
C PRO A 6 8.66 7.80 -8.07
N ALA A 7 9.24 6.81 -7.37
CA ALA A 7 8.58 6.03 -6.32
C ALA A 7 8.25 6.84 -5.06
N ASP A 8 9.04 7.87 -4.73
CA ASP A 8 8.79 8.78 -3.61
C ASP A 8 7.67 9.76 -3.93
N THR A 9 7.57 10.21 -5.19
CA THR A 9 6.42 11.02 -5.65
C THR A 9 5.13 10.20 -5.73
N GLY A 10 5.20 8.87 -5.94
CA GLY A 10 4.04 7.97 -5.86
C GLY A 10 3.55 7.76 -4.43
N ARG A 11 4.46 7.77 -3.44
CA ARG A 11 4.11 7.76 -2.01
C ARG A 11 3.46 9.04 -1.53
N GLN A 12 3.81 10.19 -2.12
CA GLN A 12 3.15 11.48 -1.83
C GLN A 12 1.68 11.54 -2.29
N LEU A 13 1.28 10.61 -3.16
CA LEU A 13 -0.05 10.55 -3.76
C LEU A 13 -1.03 9.72 -2.96
N LEU A 14 -0.57 8.87 -2.04
CA LEU A 14 -1.40 8.03 -1.18
C LEU A 14 -1.41 8.65 0.22
N ASP A 15 -2.56 8.65 0.89
CA ASP A 15 -2.58 8.94 2.31
C ASP A 15 -1.96 7.77 3.11
N ALA A 16 -1.76 7.97 4.40
CA ALA A 16 -1.04 7.01 5.24
C ALA A 16 -1.70 5.63 5.27
N ASP A 17 -3.04 5.57 5.29
CA ASP A 17 -3.79 4.33 5.38
C ASP A 17 -3.86 3.64 4.02
N GLU A 18 -4.06 4.39 2.94
CA GLU A 18 -3.93 3.89 1.56
C GLU A 18 -2.53 3.30 1.30
N ALA A 19 -1.49 4.02 1.71
CA ALA A 19 -0.10 3.57 1.54
C ALA A 19 0.20 2.32 2.36
N ARG A 20 -0.38 2.20 3.56
CA ARG A 20 -0.21 1.02 4.42
C ARG A 20 -0.91 -0.19 3.81
N VAL A 21 -2.17 -0.06 3.42
CA VAL A 21 -2.94 -1.14 2.78
C VAL A 21 -2.29 -1.59 1.48
N ALA A 22 -1.93 -0.64 0.59
CA ALA A 22 -1.31 -0.98 -0.70
C ALA A 22 0.02 -1.71 -0.53
N ARG A 23 0.84 -1.31 0.46
CA ARG A 23 2.10 -1.99 0.76
C ARG A 23 1.87 -3.39 1.32
N ALA A 24 1.00 -3.53 2.31
CA ALA A 24 0.71 -4.81 2.92
C ALA A 24 0.12 -5.80 1.92
N SER A 25 -0.83 -5.35 1.09
CA SER A 25 -1.41 -6.15 0.00
C SER A 25 -0.34 -6.64 -0.97
N ARG A 26 0.54 -5.74 -1.43
CA ARG A 26 1.63 -6.11 -2.35
C ARG A 26 2.60 -7.12 -1.74
N GLU A 27 3.01 -6.92 -0.48
CA GLU A 27 3.91 -7.86 0.20
C GLU A 27 3.25 -9.22 0.42
N LEU A 28 2.00 -9.26 0.88
CA LEU A 28 1.24 -10.50 1.04
C LEU A 28 1.13 -11.28 -0.28
N THR A 29 0.79 -10.59 -1.38
CA THR A 29 0.69 -11.22 -2.71
C THR A 29 2.02 -11.84 -3.13
N LYS A 30 3.16 -11.15 -2.92
CA LYS A 30 4.49 -11.70 -3.24
C LYS A 30 4.79 -12.97 -2.43
N ILE A 31 4.56 -12.93 -1.11
CA ILE A 31 4.84 -14.07 -0.24
C ILE A 31 3.93 -15.25 -0.60
N ALA A 32 2.63 -15.00 -0.81
CA ALA A 32 1.67 -16.04 -1.19
C ALA A 32 2.03 -16.70 -2.53
N ALA A 33 2.37 -15.91 -3.55
CA ALA A 33 2.80 -16.43 -4.85
C ALA A 33 4.09 -17.28 -4.74
N ALA A 34 5.02 -16.86 -3.88
CA ALA A 34 6.25 -17.60 -3.62
C ALA A 34 5.96 -18.93 -2.90
N ILE A 35 5.06 -18.94 -1.92
CA ILE A 35 4.66 -20.16 -1.19
C ILE A 35 4.01 -21.17 -2.14
N VAL A 36 3.11 -20.72 -3.03
CA VAL A 36 2.50 -21.60 -4.04
C VAL A 36 3.58 -22.26 -4.91
N SER A 37 4.64 -21.53 -5.25
CA SER A 37 5.73 -22.03 -6.09
C SER A 37 6.71 -22.93 -5.35
N ARG A 38 6.95 -22.68 -4.06
CA ARG A 38 7.91 -23.41 -3.20
C ARG A 38 7.28 -23.71 -1.83
N PRO A 39 6.34 -24.66 -1.77
CA PRO A 39 5.47 -24.82 -0.61
C PRO A 39 6.18 -25.27 0.66
N MET A 40 7.33 -25.95 0.54
CA MET A 40 8.10 -26.45 1.69
C MET A 40 9.33 -25.59 2.01
N ASP A 41 9.43 -24.40 1.42
CA ASP A 41 10.51 -23.46 1.71
C ASP A 41 10.28 -22.78 3.07
N ARG A 42 11.13 -23.13 4.05
CA ARG A 42 11.03 -22.64 5.42
C ARG A 42 11.13 -21.13 5.53
N ASP A 43 11.96 -20.49 4.72
CA ASP A 43 12.20 -19.04 4.80
C ASP A 43 10.95 -18.26 4.36
N LEU A 44 10.19 -18.80 3.41
CA LEU A 44 8.91 -18.22 3.00
C LEU A 44 7.84 -18.34 4.10
N HIS A 45 7.82 -19.45 4.84
CA HIS A 45 6.94 -19.60 6.00
C HIS A 45 7.30 -18.65 7.13
N GLU A 46 8.59 -18.41 7.37
CA GLU A 46 9.05 -17.44 8.36
C GLU A 46 8.70 -16.01 7.95
N GLN A 47 8.85 -15.66 6.68
CA GLN A 47 8.40 -14.37 6.13
C GLN A 47 6.89 -14.17 6.28
N MET A 48 6.08 -15.18 5.95
CA MET A 48 4.63 -15.12 6.15
C MET A 48 4.28 -14.93 7.62
N ARG A 49 4.93 -15.66 8.53
CA ARG A 49 4.72 -15.49 9.98
C ARG A 49 5.07 -14.09 10.44
N ALA A 50 6.19 -13.54 9.98
CA ALA A 50 6.61 -12.18 10.33
C ALA A 50 5.62 -11.12 9.79
N PHE A 51 5.13 -11.30 8.57
CA PHE A 51 4.11 -10.43 7.98
C PHE A 51 2.83 -10.45 8.82
N LEU A 52 2.31 -11.64 9.14
CA LEU A 52 1.10 -11.79 9.95
C LEU A 52 1.26 -11.16 11.34
N ALA A 53 2.43 -11.30 11.96
CA ALA A 53 2.68 -10.79 13.31
C ALA A 53 2.83 -9.25 13.38
N ARG A 54 3.18 -8.57 12.28
CA ARG A 54 3.57 -7.15 12.32
C ARG A 54 2.78 -6.25 11.40
N GLU A 55 2.47 -6.73 10.21
CA GLU A 55 1.94 -5.89 9.13
C GLU A 55 0.44 -6.13 8.90
N SER A 56 -0.06 -7.35 9.19
CA SER A 56 -1.46 -7.72 8.93
C SER A 56 -2.46 -6.89 9.74
N GLU A 57 -2.35 -6.88 11.07
CA GLU A 57 -3.31 -6.17 11.93
C GLU A 57 -3.34 -4.65 11.66
N PRO A 58 -2.20 -3.93 11.57
CA PRO A 58 -2.23 -2.52 11.22
C PRO A 58 -2.83 -2.23 9.84
N ALA A 59 -2.59 -3.11 8.85
CA ALA A 59 -3.17 -2.96 7.53
C ALA A 59 -4.69 -3.18 7.54
N LEU A 60 -5.19 -4.16 8.29
CA LEU A 60 -6.63 -4.39 8.47
C LEU A 60 -7.31 -3.21 9.17
N ALA A 61 -6.71 -2.69 10.25
CA ALA A 61 -7.25 -1.50 10.92
C ALA A 61 -7.30 -0.27 9.98
N SER A 62 -6.26 -0.10 9.13
CA SER A 62 -6.25 0.96 8.12
C SER A 62 -7.33 0.72 7.06
N TRP A 63 -7.53 -0.53 6.65
CA TRP A 63 -8.57 -0.90 5.70
C TRP A 63 -9.96 -0.57 6.23
N ASP A 64 -10.23 -0.85 7.51
CA ASP A 64 -11.51 -0.49 8.14
C ASP A 64 -11.74 1.03 8.13
N VAL A 65 -10.70 1.83 8.43
CA VAL A 65 -10.78 3.30 8.31
C VAL A 65 -11.16 3.71 6.89
N LEU A 66 -10.50 3.15 5.86
CA LEU A 66 -10.79 3.47 4.46
C LEU A 66 -12.23 3.13 4.08
N LEU A 67 -12.77 2.01 4.57
CA LEU A 67 -14.15 1.60 4.30
C LEU A 67 -15.20 2.51 4.95
N THR A 68 -14.85 3.19 6.04
CA THR A 68 -15.76 4.11 6.75
C THR A 68 -15.81 5.52 6.15
N ARG A 69 -15.03 5.81 5.11
CA ARG A 69 -14.99 7.13 4.48
C ARG A 69 -16.36 7.53 3.91
N THR A 70 -16.74 8.76 4.22
CA THR A 70 -17.93 9.38 3.67
C THR A 70 -17.76 9.69 2.17
N PRO A 71 -18.86 9.86 1.43
CA PRO A 71 -18.79 10.26 0.03
C PRO A 71 -18.03 11.56 -0.22
N ASP A 72 -18.07 12.52 0.72
CA ASP A 72 -17.40 13.81 0.54
C ASP A 72 -15.89 13.68 0.77
N GLU A 73 -15.45 12.90 1.77
CA GLU A 73 -14.03 12.55 1.95
C GLU A 73 -13.48 11.80 0.73
N LEU A 74 -14.27 10.90 0.13
CA LEU A 74 -13.88 10.20 -1.10
C LEU A 74 -13.73 11.16 -2.29
N LYS A 75 -14.65 12.13 -2.45
CA LYS A 75 -14.54 13.15 -3.51
C LYS A 75 -13.29 14.01 -3.34
N GLU A 76 -13.02 14.50 -2.13
CA GLU A 76 -11.80 15.26 -1.84
C GLU A 76 -10.54 14.43 -2.13
N ARG A 77 -10.56 13.15 -1.74
CA ARG A 77 -9.44 12.24 -2.00
C ARG A 77 -9.19 12.05 -3.48
N ILE A 78 -10.23 11.77 -4.26
CA ILE A 78 -10.15 11.63 -5.73
C ILE A 78 -9.64 12.92 -6.37
N SER A 79 -10.17 14.08 -5.96
CA SER A 79 -9.72 15.37 -6.48
C SER A 79 -8.24 15.60 -6.21
N THR A 80 -7.77 15.30 -4.99
CA THR A 80 -6.36 15.43 -4.61
C THR A 80 -5.47 14.57 -5.52
N VAL A 81 -5.87 13.33 -5.77
CA VAL A 81 -5.15 12.40 -6.64
C VAL A 81 -5.08 12.91 -8.08
N LEU A 82 -6.21 13.34 -8.64
CA LEU A 82 -6.29 13.87 -10.01
C LEU A 82 -5.45 15.13 -10.18
N THR A 83 -5.50 16.06 -9.24
CA THR A 83 -4.68 17.28 -9.27
C THR A 83 -3.19 16.95 -9.25
N ALA A 84 -2.76 16.04 -8.35
CA ALA A 84 -1.37 15.62 -8.28
C ALA A 84 -0.90 14.90 -9.56
N GLN A 85 -1.77 14.13 -10.22
CA GLN A 85 -1.48 13.51 -11.51
C GLN A 85 -1.35 14.54 -12.64
N ALA A 86 -2.26 15.52 -12.71
CA ALA A 86 -2.23 16.57 -13.73
C ALA A 86 -0.95 17.44 -13.66
N LEU A 87 -0.50 17.75 -12.44
CA LEU A 87 0.77 18.46 -12.21
C LEU A 87 1.98 17.65 -12.70
N ARG A 88 1.94 16.33 -12.54
CA ARG A 88 3.01 15.45 -13.01
C ARG A 88 3.05 15.36 -14.54
N SER A 89 1.90 15.31 -15.21
CA SER A 89 1.83 15.20 -16.67
C SER A 89 2.19 16.49 -17.42
N SER A 90 2.22 17.63 -16.72
CA SER A 90 2.55 18.94 -17.28
C SER A 90 3.99 19.38 -17.04
N SER A 91 4.77 18.58 -16.29
CA SER A 91 6.21 18.75 -16.03
C SER A 91 7.04 17.85 -16.94
#